data_AF-A0A379C4D3-F1
#
_entry.id   AF-A0A379C4D3-F1
#
_cell.length_a   1.000
_cell.length_b   1.000
_cell.length_c   1.000
_cell.angle_alpha   90.00
_cell.angle_beta   90.00
_cell.angle_gamma   90.00
#
_symmetry.space_group_name_H-M   'P 1'
#
loop_
_entity.id
_entity.type
_entity.pdbx_description
1 polymer ?
#
loop_
_entity_poly.entity_id
_entity_poly.type
_entity_poly.pdbx_seq_one_letter_code
_entity_poly.pdbx_strand_id
1 'polypeptide(L)'
;MKVKDLAKNAILIAVYILAVNINPIGFMAIQFRVAEALSVIPFFNRKFVPALIIGGALANLYSPLGLVDMAVGGACAIITYIFSKYIENNYINSFIFALASGILVSLELYYTAGTPYFLTVLTVGLPTFVITCLSVYIIEHTNLKDIIKRA
;
A
#
# COMPACT_ATOMS: atom_id res chain seq x y z
N MET A 1 -10.36 -9.24 19.11
CA MET A 1 -8.93 -9.53 18.83
C MET A 1 -8.28 -10.08 20.08
N LYS A 2 -7.43 -11.10 19.98
CA LYS A 2 -6.59 -11.54 21.12
C LYS A 2 -5.39 -10.59 21.25
N VAL A 3 -4.81 -10.47 22.44
CA VAL A 3 -3.64 -9.58 22.70
C VAL A 3 -2.49 -9.86 21.73
N LYS A 4 -2.27 -11.13 21.39
CA LYS A 4 -1.25 -11.56 20.40
C LYS A 4 -1.49 -10.98 19.00
N ASP A 5 -2.75 -10.86 18.57
CA ASP A 5 -3.10 -10.30 17.25
C ASP A 5 -2.89 -8.78 17.22
N LEU A 6 -3.16 -8.11 18.35
CA LEU A 6 -2.90 -6.69 18.51
C LEU A 6 -1.40 -6.38 18.43
N ALA A 7 -0.57 -7.17 19.12
CA ALA A 7 0.88 -7.03 19.07
C ALA A 7 1.44 -7.20 17.65
N LYS A 8 0.94 -8.20 16.90
CA LYS A 8 1.33 -8.41 15.49
C LYS A 8 0.94 -7.23 14.59
N ASN A 9 -0.28 -6.70 14.76
CA ASN A 9 -0.71 -5.51 14.03
C ASN A 9 0.15 -4.28 14.37
N ALA A 10 0.51 -4.10 15.65
CA ALA A 10 1.39 -3.00 16.08
C ALA A 10 2.79 -3.10 15.48
N ILE A 11 3.38 -4.30 15.44
CA ILE A 11 4.66 -4.55 14.77
C ILE A 11 4.55 -4.20 13.29
N LEU A 12 3.49 -4.65 12.62
CA LEU A 12 3.30 -4.37 11.19
C LEU A 12 3.13 -2.86 10.92
N ILE A 13 2.39 -2.14 11.77
CA ILE A 13 2.29 -0.67 11.70
C ILE A 13 3.68 -0.03 11.80
N ALA A 14 4.49 -0.45 12.77
CA ALA A 14 5.84 0.11 12.96
C ALA A 14 6.75 -0.16 11.75
N VAL A 15 6.72 -1.38 11.20
CA VAL A 15 7.47 -1.72 9.97
C VAL A 15 6.97 -0.92 8.77
N TYR A 16 5.65 -0.73 8.63
CA TYR A 16 5.07 0.06 7.55
C TYR A 16 5.52 1.54 7.62
N ILE A 17 5.41 2.17 8.79
CA ILE A 17 5.85 3.57 9.00
C ILE A 17 7.35 3.71 8.70
N LEU A 18 8.17 2.75 9.15
CA LEU A 18 9.60 2.74 8.84
C LEU A 18 9.84 2.61 7.33
N ALA A 19 9.11 1.72 6.64
CA ALA A 19 9.24 1.51 5.21
C ALA A 19 8.85 2.74 4.37
N VAL A 20 7.88 3.55 4.83
CA VAL A 20 7.54 4.84 4.20
C VAL A 20 8.70 5.83 4.32
N ASN A 21 9.41 5.84 5.46
CA ASN A 21 10.51 6.78 5.71
C ASN A 21 11.83 6.38 5.04
N ILE A 22 12.05 5.08 4.80
CA ILE A 22 13.30 4.59 4.20
C ILE A 22 13.46 5.04 2.75
N ASN A 23 12.37 5.31 2.00
CA ASN A 23 12.51 5.62 0.58
C ASN A 23 11.29 6.29 -0.06
N PRO A 24 11.54 7.02 -1.15
CA PRO A 24 11.28 6.42 -2.47
C PRO A 24 12.57 5.99 -3.21
N ILE A 25 12.72 4.68 -3.53
CA ILE A 25 13.80 4.18 -4.41
C ILE A 25 13.36 4.47 -5.85
N GLY A 26 14.03 5.35 -6.57
CA GLY A 26 13.71 5.57 -7.98
C GLY A 26 14.39 6.80 -8.57
N PHE A 27 14.17 7.02 -9.86
CA PHE A 27 14.70 8.17 -10.59
C PHE A 27 13.55 9.04 -11.13
N MET A 28 13.61 10.34 -10.86
CA MET A 28 12.60 11.33 -11.28
C MET A 28 11.15 10.92 -10.94
N ALA A 29 10.30 10.73 -11.95
CA ALA A 29 8.87 10.48 -11.77
C ALA A 29 8.56 9.02 -11.38
N ILE A 30 9.46 8.08 -11.68
CA ILE A 30 9.25 6.64 -11.42
C ILE A 30 9.88 6.30 -10.08
N GLN A 31 9.03 6.04 -9.08
CA GLN A 31 9.45 5.78 -7.69
C GLN A 31 8.84 4.49 -7.17
N PHE A 32 9.70 3.60 -6.67
CA PHE A 32 9.31 2.38 -5.97
C PHE A 32 9.36 2.61 -4.46
N ARG A 33 8.24 2.35 -3.80
CA ARG A 33 8.11 2.48 -2.35
C ARG A 33 8.01 1.11 -1.69
N VAL A 34 8.91 0.86 -0.74
CA VAL A 34 8.91 -0.38 0.05
C VAL A 34 7.62 -0.52 0.86
N ALA A 35 7.01 0.58 1.27
CA ALA A 35 5.71 0.57 1.94
C ALA A 35 4.60 -0.09 1.09
N GLU A 36 4.62 0.09 -0.23
CA GLU A 36 3.65 -0.54 -1.14
C GLU A 36 3.91 -2.04 -1.29
N ALA A 37 5.13 -2.51 -1.04
CA ALA A 37 5.40 -3.95 -0.95
C ALA A 37 4.66 -4.59 0.23
N LEU A 38 4.49 -3.85 1.33
CA LEU A 38 3.80 -4.32 2.52
C LEU A 38 2.28 -4.28 2.37
N SER A 39 1.75 -3.41 1.49
CA SER A 39 0.30 -3.23 1.27
C SER A 39 -0.41 -4.47 0.75
N VAL A 40 0.32 -5.49 0.28
CA VAL A 40 -0.24 -6.76 -0.19
C VAL A 40 -0.51 -7.77 0.93
N ILE A 41 0.04 -7.57 2.14
CA ILE A 41 -0.10 -8.51 3.27
C ILE A 41 -1.59 -8.82 3.57
N PRO A 42 -2.50 -7.84 3.58
CA PRO A 42 -3.92 -8.09 3.81
C PRO A 42 -4.61 -8.96 2.75
N PHE A 43 -4.02 -9.13 1.55
CA PHE A 43 -4.53 -10.04 0.53
C PHE A 43 -4.39 -11.51 0.97
N PHE A 44 -3.37 -11.81 1.78
CA PHE A 44 -3.13 -13.14 2.33
C PHE A 44 -3.79 -13.37 3.69
N ASN A 45 -3.89 -12.33 4.52
CA ASN A 45 -4.55 -12.40 5.82
C ASN A 45 -5.22 -11.07 6.19
N ARG A 46 -6.55 -11.06 6.12
CA ARG A 46 -7.36 -9.86 6.33
C ARG A 46 -7.33 -9.29 7.74
N LYS A 47 -6.80 -10.02 8.73
CA LYS A 47 -6.60 -9.50 10.08
C LYS A 47 -5.66 -8.29 10.12
N PHE A 48 -4.84 -8.10 9.08
CA PHE A 48 -3.89 -7.01 8.94
C PHE A 48 -4.41 -5.78 8.19
N VAL A 49 -5.64 -5.82 7.66
CA VAL A 49 -6.30 -4.64 7.07
C VAL A 49 -6.23 -3.41 8.00
N PRO A 50 -6.62 -3.50 9.30
CA PRO A 50 -6.56 -2.32 10.18
C PRO A 50 -5.14 -1.83 10.40
N ALA A 51 -4.13 -2.72 10.45
CA ALA A 51 -2.74 -2.29 10.58
C ALA A 51 -2.29 -1.43 9.40
N LEU A 52 -2.66 -1.77 8.17
CA LEU A 52 -2.18 -0.99 7.03
C LEU A 52 -2.97 0.29 6.78
N ILE A 53 -4.25 0.32 7.11
CA ILE A 53 -5.03 1.56 7.08
C ILE A 53 -4.51 2.54 8.14
N ILE A 54 -4.33 2.07 9.39
CA ILE A 54 -3.84 2.92 10.49
C ILE A 54 -2.37 3.31 10.25
N GLY A 55 -1.54 2.36 9.82
CA GLY A 55 -0.13 2.59 9.52
C GLY A 55 0.05 3.60 8.39
N GLY A 56 -0.73 3.48 7.31
CA GLY A 56 -0.76 4.45 6.21
C GLY A 56 -1.22 5.82 6.67
N ALA A 57 -2.31 5.89 7.45
CA ALA A 57 -2.81 7.16 7.96
C ALA A 57 -1.78 7.87 8.86
N LEU A 58 -1.13 7.13 9.75
CA LEU A 58 -0.08 7.68 10.62
C LEU A 58 1.17 8.09 9.85
N ALA A 59 1.58 7.31 8.83
CA ALA A 59 2.73 7.66 8.00
C ALA A 59 2.47 8.94 7.20
N ASN A 60 1.28 9.06 6.59
CA ASN A 60 0.91 10.20 5.76
C ASN A 60 0.63 11.47 6.58
N LEU A 61 0.27 11.35 7.87
CA LEU A 61 0.11 12.52 8.75
C LEU A 61 1.39 13.37 8.84
N TYR A 62 2.56 12.73 8.72
CA TYR A 62 3.86 13.40 8.73
C TYR A 62 4.37 13.74 7.32
N SER A 63 3.59 13.50 6.27
CA SER A 63 3.99 13.85 4.91
C SER A 63 3.86 15.37 4.66
N PRO A 64 4.54 15.92 3.64
CA PRO A 64 4.41 17.34 3.28
C PRO A 64 2.98 17.79 2.94
N LEU A 65 2.14 16.85 2.49
CA LEU A 65 0.73 17.06 2.15
C LEU A 65 -0.21 16.76 3.33
N GLY A 66 0.30 16.08 4.36
CA GLY A 66 -0.33 15.88 5.66
C GLY A 66 -1.71 15.22 5.57
N LEU A 67 -2.74 15.94 5.98
CA LEU A 67 -4.12 15.41 6.07
C LEU A 67 -4.71 15.01 4.71
N VAL A 68 -4.29 15.67 3.62
CA VAL A 68 -4.79 15.34 2.28
C VAL A 68 -4.27 13.96 1.86
N ASP A 69 -2.96 13.74 1.98
CA ASP A 69 -2.31 12.47 1.67
C ASP A 69 -2.79 11.34 2.59
N MET A 70 -3.06 11.66 3.87
CA MET A 70 -3.70 10.72 4.79
C MET A 70 -5.07 10.26 4.28
N ALA A 71 -5.91 11.19 3.84
CA ALA A 71 -7.25 10.88 3.33
C ALA A 71 -7.19 10.12 2.00
N VAL A 72 -6.33 10.55 1.08
CA VAL A 72 -6.18 9.94 -0.26
C VAL A 72 -5.59 8.53 -0.14
N GLY A 73 -4.48 8.36 0.59
CA GLY A 73 -3.88 7.04 0.84
C GLY A 73 -4.83 6.10 1.59
N GLY A 74 -5.55 6.61 2.58
CA GLY A 74 -6.60 5.88 3.28
C GLY A 74 -7.72 5.42 2.35
N ALA A 75 -8.19 6.29 1.45
CA ALA A 75 -9.20 5.95 0.45
C ALA A 75 -8.72 4.84 -0.51
N CYS A 76 -7.48 4.94 -1.03
CA CYS A 76 -6.87 3.90 -1.86
C CYS A 76 -6.87 2.53 -1.14
N ALA A 77 -6.43 2.51 0.12
CA ALA A 77 -6.38 1.32 0.93
C ALA A 77 -7.78 0.73 1.18
N ILE A 78 -8.74 1.56 1.59
CA ILE A 78 -10.11 1.13 1.88
C ILE A 78 -10.76 0.54 0.62
N ILE A 79 -10.69 1.26 -0.52
CA ILE A 79 -11.25 0.79 -1.80
C ILE A 79 -10.67 -0.59 -2.14
N THR A 80 -9.34 -0.71 -2.11
CA THR A 80 -8.66 -1.96 -2.46
C THR A 80 -9.05 -3.10 -1.53
N TYR A 81 -9.03 -2.88 -0.21
CA TYR A 81 -9.33 -3.94 0.74
C TYR A 81 -10.82 -4.32 0.78
N ILE A 82 -11.72 -3.44 0.35
CA ILE A 82 -13.13 -3.77 0.10
C ILE A 82 -13.22 -4.73 -1.09
N PHE A 83 -12.63 -4.40 -2.24
CA PHE A 83 -12.67 -5.26 -3.42
C PHE A 83 -11.96 -6.60 -3.20
N SER A 84 -10.84 -6.59 -2.49
CA SER A 84 -10.09 -7.79 -2.11
C SER A 84 -10.91 -8.78 -1.26
N LYS A 85 -12.03 -8.36 -0.66
CA LYS A 85 -12.99 -9.27 -0.03
C LYS A 85 -13.60 -10.28 -1.00
N TYR A 86 -13.80 -9.86 -2.24
CA TYR A 86 -14.58 -10.57 -3.25
C TYR A 86 -13.69 -11.22 -4.32
N ILE A 87 -12.38 -10.95 -4.27
CA ILE A 87 -11.42 -11.37 -5.28
C ILE A 87 -10.33 -12.21 -4.61
N GLU A 88 -10.30 -13.50 -4.95
CA GLU A 88 -9.33 -14.46 -4.40
C GLU A 88 -7.93 -14.31 -5.01
N ASN A 89 -7.83 -13.75 -6.22
CA ASN A 89 -6.56 -13.60 -6.92
C ASN A 89 -5.78 -12.37 -6.42
N ASN A 90 -4.63 -12.63 -5.79
CA ASN A 90 -3.75 -11.61 -5.22
C ASN A 90 -3.14 -10.66 -6.27
N TYR A 91 -2.91 -11.13 -7.51
CA TYR A 91 -2.42 -10.29 -8.60
C TYR A 91 -3.49 -9.31 -9.09
N ILE A 92 -4.77 -9.73 -9.09
CA ILE A 92 -5.88 -8.83 -9.40
C ILE A 92 -6.03 -7.78 -8.28
N ASN A 93 -5.89 -8.18 -7.02
CA ASN A 93 -5.88 -7.23 -5.89
C ASN A 93 -4.73 -6.22 -5.99
N SER A 94 -3.55 -6.66 -6.46
CA SER A 94 -2.41 -5.78 -6.74
C SER A 94 -2.69 -4.79 -7.87
N PHE A 95 -3.37 -5.25 -8.93
CA PHE A 95 -3.82 -4.38 -10.02
C PHE A 95 -4.82 -3.32 -9.55
N ILE A 96 -5.81 -3.71 -8.74
CA ILE A 96 -6.79 -2.78 -8.17
C ILE A 96 -6.11 -1.74 -7.29
N PHE A 97 -5.16 -2.17 -6.46
CA PHE A 97 -4.38 -1.26 -5.61
C PHE A 97 -3.57 -0.25 -6.42
N ALA A 98 -2.90 -0.71 -7.46
CA ALA A 98 -2.12 0.14 -8.36
C ALA A 98 -3.00 1.11 -9.15
N LEU A 99 -4.20 0.66 -9.58
CA LEU A 99 -5.17 1.50 -10.27
C LEU A 99 -5.74 2.58 -9.33
N ALA A 100 -6.15 2.20 -8.12
CA ALA A 100 -6.68 3.13 -7.12
C ALA A 100 -5.63 4.18 -6.75
N SER A 101 -4.40 3.74 -6.46
CA SER A 101 -3.28 4.64 -6.13
C SER A 101 -2.90 5.51 -7.32
N GLY A 102 -2.77 4.93 -8.52
CA GLY A 102 -2.46 5.66 -9.73
C GLY A 102 -3.47 6.76 -10.06
N ILE A 103 -4.77 6.52 -9.88
CA ILE A 103 -5.81 7.52 -10.15
C ILE A 103 -5.87 8.57 -9.03
N LEU A 104 -6.01 8.14 -7.77
CA LEU A 104 -6.30 9.04 -6.65
C LEU A 104 -5.09 9.86 -6.22
N VAL A 105 -3.91 9.24 -6.12
CA VAL A 105 -2.67 9.96 -5.75
C VAL A 105 -2.24 10.91 -6.86
N SER A 106 -2.45 10.55 -8.13
CA SER A 106 -2.15 11.46 -9.24
C SER A 106 -3.12 12.64 -9.30
N LEU A 107 -4.37 12.45 -8.91
CA LEU A 107 -5.34 13.54 -8.77
C LEU A 107 -4.89 14.53 -7.68
N GLU A 108 -4.46 13.99 -6.53
CA GLU A 108 -3.87 14.79 -5.46
C GLU A 108 -2.64 15.58 -5.92
N LEU A 109 -1.69 14.93 -6.60
CA LEU A 109 -0.48 15.59 -7.11
C LEU A 109 -0.75 16.58 -8.25
N TYR A 110 -1.84 16.41 -8.99
CA TYR A 110 -2.29 17.38 -9.98
C TYR A 110 -2.75 18.68 -9.29
N TYR A 111 -3.58 18.57 -8.25
CA TYR A 111 -4.11 19.74 -7.54
C TYR A 111 -3.10 20.41 -6.61
N THR A 112 -2.20 19.65 -6.00
CA THR A 112 -1.24 20.18 -5.01
C THR A 112 0.08 20.63 -5.63
N ALA A 113 0.59 19.91 -6.63
CA ALA A 113 1.90 20.16 -7.22
C ALA A 113 1.85 20.52 -8.72
N GLY A 114 0.66 20.61 -9.34
CA GLY A 114 0.50 21.00 -10.74
C GLY A 114 1.09 20.01 -11.75
N THR A 115 1.27 18.74 -11.34
CA THR A 115 1.91 17.72 -12.19
C THR A 115 1.00 17.28 -13.33
N PRO A 116 1.52 16.88 -14.51
CA PRO A 116 0.70 16.41 -15.61
C PRO A 116 -0.04 15.10 -15.27
N TYR A 117 -1.35 15.20 -15.01
CA TYR A 117 -2.18 14.11 -14.44
C TYR A 117 -1.96 12.74 -15.12
N PHE A 118 -2.15 12.64 -16.43
CA PHE A 118 -2.04 11.35 -17.14
C PHE A 118 -0.65 10.73 -17.07
N LEU A 119 0.39 11.57 -17.06
CA LEU A 119 1.76 11.08 -16.91
C LEU A 119 1.96 10.58 -15.47
N THR A 120 1.49 11.33 -14.48
CA THR A 120 1.56 10.95 -13.06
C THR A 120 0.83 9.64 -12.78
N VAL A 121 -0.33 9.39 -13.42
CA VAL A 121 -1.07 8.13 -13.30
C VAL A 121 -0.20 6.94 -13.70
N LEU A 122 0.56 7.06 -14.79
CA LEU A 122 1.46 6.01 -15.24
C LEU A 122 2.68 5.89 -14.32
N THR A 123 3.27 7.01 -13.91
CA THR A 123 4.51 6.99 -13.13
C THR A 123 4.30 6.63 -11.65
N VAL A 124 3.08 6.77 -11.12
CA VAL A 124 2.69 6.26 -9.79
C VAL A 124 2.11 4.85 -9.91
N GLY A 125 1.21 4.62 -10.87
CA GLY A 125 0.51 3.35 -11.03
C GLY A 125 1.42 2.20 -11.44
N LEU A 126 2.32 2.40 -12.42
CA LEU A 126 3.19 1.32 -12.91
C LEU A 126 4.17 0.82 -11.84
N PRO A 127 4.92 1.67 -11.11
CA PRO A 127 5.80 1.19 -10.04
C PRO A 127 5.04 0.50 -8.93
N THR A 128 3.87 1.03 -8.56
CA THR A 128 2.99 0.41 -7.56
C THR A 128 2.56 -0.97 -8.00
N PHE A 129 2.17 -1.14 -9.28
CA PHE A 129 1.80 -2.44 -9.82
C PHE A 129 2.97 -3.42 -9.83
N VAL A 130 4.14 -2.99 -10.29
CA VAL A 130 5.34 -3.85 -10.35
C VAL A 130 5.75 -4.31 -8.96
N ILE A 131 5.82 -3.40 -7.98
CA ILE A 131 6.29 -3.76 -6.63
C ILE A 131 5.28 -4.63 -5.89
N THR A 132 3.98 -4.40 -6.04
CA THR A 132 2.94 -5.24 -5.42
C THR A 132 2.90 -6.62 -6.05
N CYS A 133 2.97 -6.73 -7.38
CA CYS A 133 3.06 -8.03 -8.07
C CYS A 133 4.32 -8.81 -7.65
N LEU A 134 5.47 -8.15 -7.56
CA LEU A 134 6.70 -8.78 -7.08
C LEU A 134 6.55 -9.26 -5.63
N SER A 135 5.90 -8.48 -4.78
CA SER A 135 5.65 -8.83 -3.38
C SER A 135 4.72 -10.02 -3.25
N VAL A 136 3.64 -10.07 -4.04
CA VAL A 136 2.76 -11.24 -4.13
C VAL A 136 3.55 -12.47 -4.58
N TYR A 137 4.36 -12.36 -5.64
CA TYR A 137 5.19 -13.45 -6.13
C TYR A 137 6.13 -14.00 -5.06
N ILE A 138 6.87 -13.12 -4.37
CA ILE A 138 7.80 -13.50 -3.29
C ILE A 138 7.04 -14.18 -2.16
N ILE A 139 5.91 -13.62 -1.71
CA ILE A 139 5.13 -14.21 -0.62
C ILE A 139 4.63 -15.59 -1.03
N GLU A 140 4.12 -15.76 -2.25
CA GLU A 140 3.57 -17.03 -2.72
C GLU A 140 4.60 -18.15 -2.86
N HIS A 141 5.85 -17.83 -3.20
CA HIS A 141 6.92 -18.79 -3.45
C HIS A 141 7.88 -18.99 -2.27
N THR A 142 7.61 -18.37 -1.12
CA THR A 142 8.43 -18.50 0.09
C THR A 142 7.60 -18.92 1.30
N ASN A 143 8.28 -19.28 2.40
CA ASN A 143 7.63 -19.63 3.67
C ASN A 143 6.83 -18.47 4.29
N LEU A 144 6.94 -17.25 3.74
CA LEU A 144 6.18 -16.08 4.18
C LEU A 144 4.66 -16.29 4.07
N LYS A 145 4.19 -17.03 3.05
CA LYS A 145 2.76 -17.34 2.89
C LYS A 145 2.18 -18.02 4.13
N ASP A 146 2.88 -19.04 4.63
CA ASP A 146 2.43 -19.80 5.80
C ASP A 146 2.53 -18.96 7.08
N ILE A 147 3.60 -18.19 7.23
CA ILE A 147 3.78 -17.28 8.38
C ILE A 147 2.63 -16.26 8.43
N ILE A 148 2.31 -15.61 7.31
CA ILE A 148 1.27 -14.59 7.23
C ILE A 148 -0.11 -15.21 7.44
N LYS A 149 -0.41 -16.37 6.85
CA LYS A 149 -1.72 -17.04 7.01
C LYS A 149 -1.96 -17.57 8.43
N ARG A 150 -0.92 -18.03 9.11
CA ARG A 150 -1.00 -18.53 10.50
C ARG A 150 -0.98 -17.41 11.55
N ALA A 151 -0.67 -16.18 11.13
CA ALA A 151 -0.60 -15.03 12.02
C ALA A 151 -1.99 -14.56 12.50
#